data_AF-A0A152X769-F1
#
_entry.id   AF-A0A152X769-F1
#
_cell.length_a   1.000
_cell.length_b   1.000
_cell.length_c   1.000
_cell.angle_alpha   90.00
_cell.angle_beta   90.00
_cell.angle_gamma   90.00
#
_symmetry.space_group_name_H-M   'P 1'
#
loop_
_entity.id
_entity.type
_entity.pdbx_description
1 polymer ?
#
loop_
_entity_poly.entity_id
_entity_poly.type
_entity_poly.pdbx_seq_one_letter_code
_entity_poly.pdbx_strand_id
1 'polypeptide(L)'
;MKTINTVVAAMALSTLSFGVFAAEPVTASQAQNMNKIGVVSADGASTLDALEAKLAEKAAAAGASGYSITSATNTNKLSGTAVIYK
;
A
#
# COMPACT_ATOMS: atom_id res chain seq x y z
N MET A 1 50.57 -27.46 1.16
CA MET A 1 49.91 -26.14 1.16
C MET A 1 48.43 -26.34 1.44
N LYS A 2 47.94 -25.69 2.51
CA LYS A 2 46.56 -25.22 2.79
C LYS A 2 45.38 -26.18 2.58
N THR A 3 45.01 -26.86 3.66
CA THR A 3 43.61 -27.01 4.10
C THR A 3 42.95 -25.62 4.19
N ILE A 4 41.70 -25.48 3.75
CA ILE A 4 40.60 -24.76 4.43
C ILE A 4 39.33 -25.03 3.63
N ASN A 5 38.45 -25.75 4.30
CA ASN A 5 37.16 -26.26 3.86
C ASN A 5 36.09 -25.27 4.39
N THR A 6 35.73 -24.23 3.64
CA THR A 6 34.69 -23.29 4.08
C THR A 6 33.98 -22.63 2.90
N VAL A 7 33.04 -23.35 2.28
CA VAL A 7 31.97 -22.70 1.50
C VAL A 7 30.70 -22.81 2.33
N VAL A 8 30.61 -21.93 3.33
CA VAL A 8 29.34 -21.50 3.91
C VAL A 8 28.73 -20.57 2.88
N ALA A 9 27.92 -21.12 1.98
CA ALA A 9 26.99 -20.34 1.19
C ALA A 9 25.60 -20.58 1.80
N ALA A 10 25.33 -19.85 2.89
CA ALA A 10 23.99 -19.66 3.43
C ALA A 10 23.16 -18.87 2.40
N MET A 11 22.77 -19.54 1.32
CA MET A 11 21.90 -19.03 0.27
C MET A 11 20.55 -19.72 0.38
N ALA A 12 19.83 -19.35 1.41
CA ALA A 12 18.39 -19.28 1.32
C ALA A 12 18.00 -18.02 2.11
N LEU A 13 18.41 -16.86 1.58
CA LEU A 13 17.59 -15.66 1.75
C LEU A 13 16.22 -16.09 1.24
N SER A 14 15.34 -16.44 2.17
CA SER A 14 13.92 -16.57 1.95
C SER A 14 13.51 -15.32 1.21
N THR A 15 13.34 -15.46 -0.10
CA THR A 15 12.82 -14.44 -0.98
C THR A 15 11.54 -14.00 -0.33
N LEU A 16 11.56 -12.82 0.28
CA LEU A 16 10.36 -12.18 0.79
C LEU A 16 9.37 -12.23 -0.35
N SER A 17 8.36 -13.08 -0.17
CA SER A 17 7.28 -13.24 -1.12
C SER A 17 6.51 -11.94 -1.09
N PHE A 18 7.00 -10.95 -1.84
CA PHE A 18 6.25 -9.76 -2.19
C PHE A 18 5.24 -10.21 -3.24
N GLY A 19 4.21 -10.91 -2.77
CA GLY A 19 2.99 -11.07 -3.53
C GLY A 19 2.57 -9.67 -3.97
N VAL A 20 2.38 -9.50 -5.28
CA VAL A 20 1.74 -8.32 -5.82
C VAL A 20 0.30 -8.34 -5.28
N PHE A 21 0.09 -7.68 -4.15
CA PHE A 21 -1.25 -7.45 -3.62
C PHE A 21 -1.75 -6.18 -4.29
N ALA A 22 -2.82 -6.31 -5.07
CA ALA A 22 -3.60 -5.16 -5.47
C ALA A 22 -4.06 -4.45 -4.19
N ALA A 23 -4.05 -3.12 -4.19
CA ALA A 23 -4.50 -2.36 -3.02
C ALA A 23 -5.99 -2.66 -2.81
N GLU A 24 -6.29 -3.46 -1.80
CA GLU A 24 -7.66 -3.82 -1.43
C GLU A 24 -8.19 -2.83 -0.37
N PRO A 25 -9.51 -2.55 -0.35
CA PRO A 25 -10.12 -1.78 0.71
C PRO A 25 -10.00 -2.57 2.02
N VAL A 26 -9.11 -2.13 2.92
CA VAL A 26 -8.85 -2.80 4.20
C VAL A 26 -9.70 -2.18 5.29
N THR A 27 -10.31 -3.04 6.11
CA THR A 27 -11.11 -2.61 7.25
C THR A 27 -10.23 -2.01 8.34
N ALA A 28 -10.78 -1.13 9.18
CA ALA A 28 -10.03 -0.47 10.25
C ALA A 28 -9.29 -1.46 11.20
N SER A 29 -9.87 -2.64 11.46
CA SER A 29 -9.21 -3.69 12.26
C SER A 29 -8.03 -4.37 11.54
N GLN A 30 -8.09 -4.52 10.23
CA GLN A 30 -6.97 -5.05 9.45
C GLN A 30 -5.85 -3.99 9.36
N ALA A 31 -6.23 -2.75 9.08
CA ALA A 31 -5.34 -1.60 9.07
C ALA A 31 -4.55 -1.40 10.39
N GLN A 32 -5.09 -1.82 11.54
CA GLN A 32 -4.37 -1.78 12.83
C GLN A 32 -3.19 -2.74 12.91
N ASN A 33 -3.25 -3.87 12.20
CA ASN A 33 -2.16 -4.84 12.12
C ASN A 33 -1.26 -4.60 10.89
N MET A 34 -1.60 -3.63 10.05
CA MET A 34 -0.81 -3.27 8.88
C MET A 34 0.06 -2.04 9.16
N ASN A 35 1.19 -1.94 8.48
CA ASN A 35 2.05 -0.79 8.63
C ASN A 35 1.51 0.35 7.78
N LYS A 36 1.09 1.44 8.44
CA LYS A 36 0.80 2.70 7.76
C LYS A 36 2.07 3.19 7.08
N ILE A 37 2.06 3.22 5.75
CA ILE A 37 3.19 3.70 4.94
C ILE A 37 3.02 5.16 4.51
N GLY A 38 1.79 5.70 4.56
CA GLY A 38 1.53 7.08 4.16
C GLY A 38 0.06 7.45 4.12
N VAL A 39 -0.20 8.62 3.53
CA VAL A 39 -1.55 9.13 3.27
C VAL A 39 -1.57 9.70 1.86
N VAL A 40 -2.55 9.30 1.06
CA VAL A 40 -2.77 9.83 -0.29
C VAL A 40 -4.03 10.69 -0.30
N SER A 41 -3.96 11.82 -1.01
CA SER A 41 -5.09 12.69 -1.27
C SER A 41 -5.45 12.62 -2.75
N ALA A 42 -6.74 12.65 -3.05
CA ALA A 42 -7.19 12.97 -4.40
C ALA A 42 -8.30 14.01 -4.36
N ASP A 43 -8.36 14.77 -5.43
CA ASP A 43 -9.25 15.90 -5.59
C ASP A 43 -9.72 15.99 -7.06
N GLY A 44 -10.77 16.78 -7.23
CA GLY A 44 -11.31 17.09 -8.56
C GLY A 44 -12.13 15.94 -9.17
N ALA A 45 -12.62 15.00 -8.36
CA ALA A 45 -13.49 13.94 -8.83
C ALA A 45 -14.93 14.45 -8.98
N SER A 46 -15.61 13.96 -10.01
CA SER A 46 -17.02 14.27 -10.28
C SER A 46 -17.98 13.30 -9.59
N THR A 47 -17.51 12.10 -9.27
CA THR A 47 -18.26 11.03 -8.60
C THR A 47 -17.40 10.38 -7.52
N LEU A 48 -18.05 9.68 -6.59
CA LEU A 48 -17.35 8.99 -5.50
C LEU A 48 -16.47 7.86 -6.04
N ASP A 49 -16.93 7.16 -7.09
CA ASP A 49 -16.15 6.13 -7.78
C ASP A 49 -14.88 6.70 -8.42
N ALA A 50 -14.98 7.87 -9.07
CA ALA A 50 -13.81 8.53 -9.67
C ALA A 50 -12.83 9.02 -8.60
N LEU A 51 -13.34 9.42 -7.43
CA LEU A 51 -12.50 9.75 -6.28
C LEU A 51 -11.78 8.49 -5.81
N GLU A 52 -12.52 7.43 -5.50
CA GLU A 52 -11.98 6.17 -5.01
C GLU A 52 -10.96 5.57 -5.97
N ALA A 53 -11.26 5.52 -7.27
CA ALA A 53 -10.33 5.04 -8.29
C ALA A 53 -9.00 5.82 -8.27
N LYS A 54 -9.05 7.14 -8.14
CA LYS A 54 -7.84 7.96 -8.01
C LYS A 54 -7.07 7.69 -6.72
N LEU A 55 -7.75 7.47 -5.60
CA LEU A 55 -7.08 7.14 -4.33
C LEU A 55 -6.46 5.75 -4.40
N ALA A 56 -7.15 4.77 -4.98
CA ALA A 56 -6.67 3.42 -5.19
C ALA A 56 -5.46 3.39 -6.14
N GLU A 57 -5.51 4.15 -7.24
CA GLU A 57 -4.40 4.29 -8.18
C GLU A 57 -3.18 4.94 -7.51
N LYS A 58 -3.38 6.00 -6.72
CA LYS A 58 -2.30 6.61 -5.93
C LYS A 58 -1.76 5.68 -4.85
N ALA A 59 -2.61 4.89 -4.21
CA ALA A 59 -2.20 3.89 -3.22
C ALA A 59 -1.34 2.80 -3.88
N ALA A 60 -1.78 2.26 -5.01
CA ALA A 60 -1.02 1.27 -5.78
C ALA A 60 0.31 1.83 -6.28
N ALA A 61 0.31 3.07 -6.81
CA ALA A 61 1.52 3.76 -7.25
C ALA A 61 2.52 4.00 -6.09
N ALA A 62 2.00 4.20 -4.87
CA ALA A 62 2.81 4.32 -3.66
C ALA A 62 3.31 2.96 -3.12
N GLY A 63 2.94 1.84 -3.75
CA GLY A 63 3.31 0.49 -3.31
C GLY A 63 2.53 0.02 -2.08
N ALA A 64 1.30 0.50 -1.91
CA ALA A 64 0.41 0.07 -0.84
C ALA A 64 -0.27 -1.26 -1.20
N SER A 65 -0.33 -2.16 -0.22
CA SER A 65 -1.10 -3.42 -0.27
C SER A 65 -2.56 -3.22 0.15
N GLY A 66 -2.88 -2.10 0.83
CA GLY A 66 -4.23 -1.77 1.23
C GLY A 66 -4.44 -0.28 1.45
N TYR A 67 -5.68 0.19 1.34
CA TYR A 67 -6.04 1.58 1.60
C TYR A 67 -7.31 1.68 2.46
N SER A 68 -7.42 2.76 3.22
CA SER A 68 -8.59 3.09 4.03
C SER A 68 -8.93 4.57 3.88
N ILE A 69 -10.13 4.86 3.40
CA ILE A 69 -10.60 6.23 3.18
C ILE A 69 -10.94 6.85 4.54
N THR A 70 -10.17 7.87 4.92
CA THR A 70 -10.36 8.59 6.20
C THR A 70 -11.31 9.76 6.09
N SER A 71 -11.42 10.36 4.90
CA SER A 71 -12.30 11.49 4.67
C SER A 71 -12.65 11.62 3.20
N ALA A 72 -13.90 11.98 2.94
CA ALA A 72 -14.41 12.40 1.65
C ALA A 72 -15.26 13.66 1.88
N THR A 73 -14.91 14.75 1.18
CA THR A 73 -15.52 16.07 1.32
C THR A 73 -15.91 16.58 -0.06
N ASN A 74 -17.05 17.27 -0.12
CA ASN A 74 -17.53 17.91 -1.34
C ASN A 74 -17.52 19.44 -1.16
N THR A 75 -16.39 20.05 -1.50
CA THR A 75 -16.23 21.51 -1.52
C THR A 75 -16.03 21.95 -2.97
N ASN A 76 -17.11 21.89 -3.76
CA ASN A 76 -17.17 22.20 -5.20
C ASN A 76 -16.80 21.05 -6.17
N LYS A 77 -15.82 20.21 -5.80
CA LYS A 77 -15.55 18.90 -6.42
C LYS A 77 -15.30 17.87 -5.31
N LEU A 78 -15.50 16.59 -5.60
CA LEU A 78 -15.21 15.54 -4.62
C LEU A 78 -13.71 15.46 -4.39
N SER A 79 -13.34 15.49 -3.12
CA SER A 79 -11.98 15.41 -2.63
C SER A 79 -11.95 14.50 -1.43
N GLY A 80 -10.85 13.79 -1.23
CA GLY A 80 -10.72 12.88 -0.10
C GLY A 80 -9.29 12.49 0.19
N THR A 81 -9.09 11.96 1.39
CA THR A 81 -7.81 11.39 1.82
C THR A 81 -7.99 9.96 2.27
N ALA A 82 -7.09 9.09 1.84
CA ALA A 82 -6.98 7.71 2.29
C ALA A 82 -5.61 7.47 2.91
N VAL A 83 -5.61 6.74 4.01
CA VAL A 83 -4.39 6.19 4.58
C VAL A 83 -4.06 4.92 3.81
N ILE A 84 -2.78 4.76 3.50
CA ILE A 84 -2.28 3.62 2.75
C ILE A 84 -1.38 2.76 3.63
N TYR A 85 -1.48 1.45 3.42
CA TYR A 85 -0.88 0.42 4.26
C TYR A 85 -0.09 -0.56 3.41
N LYS A 86 0.96 -1.13 4.00
CA LYS A 86 1.75 -2.23 3.44
C LYS A 86 1.69 -3.44 4.36
#